data_AF-A0A392SP51-F1
#
_entry.id   AF-A0A392SP51-F1
#
_cell.length_a   1.000
_cell.length_b   1.000
_cell.length_c   1.000
_cell.angle_alpha   90.00
_cell.angle_beta   90.00
_cell.angle_gamma   90.00
#
_symmetry.space_group_name_H-M   'P 1'
#
loop_
_entity.id
_entity.type
_entity.pdbx_description
1 polymer ?
#
loop_
_entity_poly.entity_id
_entity_poly.type
_entity_poly.pdbx_seq_one_letter_code
_entity_poly.pdbx_strand_id
1 'polypeptide(L)'
;DAAAGGLFYYLFGFAFAFGGPSNGFIGKHFFGLKDVPTVAFDYSYFLYQWAFAIAAAGITSGSIAERTQFVAYLIYSSFLTGFVYPVVSHWFWSGDGWASA
;
A
#
# COMPACT_ATOMS: atom_id res chain seq x y z
N ASP A 1 0.03 -2.54 -13.52
CA ASP A 1 -0.52 -2.48 -12.14
C ASP A 1 0.34 -3.22 -11.15
N ALA A 2 0.66 -4.49 -11.37
CA ALA A 2 1.53 -5.22 -10.44
C ALA A 2 2.93 -4.58 -10.32
N ALA A 3 3.58 -4.27 -11.45
CA ALA A 3 4.91 -3.64 -11.46
C ALA A 3 4.88 -2.19 -10.96
N ALA A 4 4.01 -1.35 -11.57
CA ALA A 4 3.88 0.05 -11.19
C ALA A 4 3.37 0.18 -9.75
N GLY A 5 2.25 -0.46 -9.43
CA GLY A 5 1.68 -0.44 -8.09
C GLY A 5 2.60 -1.06 -7.03
N GLY A 6 3.41 -2.06 -7.39
CA GLY A 6 4.42 -2.62 -6.51
C GLY A 6 5.58 -1.70 -6.21
N LEU A 7 6.07 -0.96 -7.21
CA LEU A 7 7.10 0.06 -6.98
C LEU A 7 6.59 1.15 -6.04
N PHE A 8 5.35 1.61 -6.22
CA PHE A 8 4.75 2.63 -5.36
C PHE A 8 4.42 2.09 -3.95
N TYR A 9 4.00 0.84 -3.85
CA TYR A 9 3.78 0.18 -2.55
C TYR A 9 5.10 0.00 -1.78
N TYR A 10 6.18 -0.33 -2.48
CA TYR A 10 7.53 -0.41 -1.91
C TYR A 10 8.03 0.95 -1.41
N LEU A 11 7.90 2.00 -2.23
CA LEU A 11 8.41 3.34 -1.89
C LEU A 11 7.59 4.01 -0.79
N PHE A 12 6.26 3.96 -0.88
CA PHE A 12 5.36 4.74 -0.03
C PHE A 12 4.33 3.90 0.70
N GLY A 13 3.80 2.85 0.06
CA GLY A 13 2.66 2.12 0.61
C GLY A 13 2.97 1.40 1.92
N PHE A 14 4.11 0.73 2.04
CA PHE A 14 4.49 0.09 3.30
C PHE A 14 4.70 1.11 4.43
N ALA A 15 5.26 2.27 4.10
CA ALA A 15 5.47 3.35 5.06
C ALA A 15 4.15 3.94 5.58
N PHE A 16 3.15 4.10 4.72
CA PHE A 16 1.83 4.58 5.15
C PHE A 16 1.04 3.53 5.94
N ALA A 17 1.21 2.25 5.63
CA ALA A 17 0.50 1.18 6.32
C ALA A 17 1.08 0.86 7.70
N PHE A 18 2.41 0.74 7.84
CA PHE A 18 3.06 0.22 9.06
C PHE A 18 4.19 1.11 9.60
N GLY A 19 4.32 2.34 9.08
CA GLY A 19 5.37 3.28 9.44
C GLY A 19 5.26 3.89 10.83
N GLY A 20 5.72 3.19 11.88
CA GLY A 20 5.76 3.67 13.27
C GLY A 20 7.05 4.42 13.63
N PRO A 21 7.01 5.43 14.53
CA PRO A 21 5.84 5.93 15.29
C PRO A 21 4.86 6.76 14.42
N SER A 22 3.56 6.50 14.51
CA SER A 22 2.55 7.10 13.61
C SER A 22 1.35 7.72 14.32
N ASN A 23 0.57 8.52 13.58
CA ASN A 23 -0.77 8.93 14.03
C ASN A 23 -1.76 7.86 13.56
N GLY A 24 -2.86 7.62 14.28
CA GLY A 24 -3.80 6.56 13.91
C GLY A 24 -4.51 6.67 12.56
N PHE A 25 -4.26 7.72 11.80
CA PHE A 25 -4.73 7.89 10.43
C PHE A 25 -3.70 7.52 9.36
N ILE A 26 -2.39 7.64 9.62
CA ILE A 26 -1.36 7.39 8.60
C ILE A 26 0.02 7.16 9.21
N GLY A 27 0.74 6.16 8.68
CA GLY A 27 2.16 5.91 8.93
C GLY A 27 3.07 7.01 8.38
N LYS A 28 4.20 7.29 9.05
CA LYS A 28 5.13 8.37 8.64
C LYS A 28 6.58 7.92 8.49
N HIS A 29 6.88 6.66 8.78
CA HIS A 29 8.25 6.11 8.81
C HIS A 29 8.38 4.88 7.89
N PHE A 30 9.61 4.44 7.61
CA PHE A 30 9.93 3.29 6.74
C PHE A 30 9.66 3.47 5.22
N PHE A 31 9.82 4.69 4.69
CA PHE A 31 9.80 4.92 3.23
C PHE A 31 10.89 4.11 2.53
N GLY A 32 10.52 3.40 1.46
CA GLY A 32 11.41 2.52 0.70
C GLY A 32 11.93 1.31 1.50
N LEU A 33 11.17 0.82 2.49
CA LEU A 33 11.61 -0.26 3.41
C LEU A 33 12.89 0.07 4.18
N LYS A 34 13.21 1.36 4.32
CA LYS A 34 14.33 1.79 5.17
C LYS A 34 14.11 1.24 6.59
N ASP A 35 15.14 0.63 7.18
CA ASP A 35 15.13 0.02 8.52
C ASP A 35 14.26 -1.27 8.67
N VAL A 36 13.85 -1.88 7.55
CA VAL A 36 13.25 -3.23 7.45
C VAL A 36 14.32 -4.20 6.90
N PRO A 37 14.48 -5.44 7.43
CA PRO A 37 13.59 -6.15 8.35
C PRO A 37 13.89 -5.85 9.82
N THR A 38 12.83 -5.81 10.62
CA THR A 38 12.89 -5.70 12.08
C THR A 38 12.19 -6.91 12.71
N VAL A 39 12.34 -7.12 14.02
CA VAL A 39 11.73 -8.27 14.72
C VAL A 39 10.20 -8.35 14.55
N ALA A 40 9.55 -7.21 14.28
CA ALA A 40 8.11 -7.11 14.02
C ALA A 40 7.72 -7.19 12.53
N PHE A 41 8.62 -6.89 11.60
CA PHE A 41 8.32 -6.76 10.18
C PHE A 41 9.38 -7.45 9.31
N ASP A 42 8.99 -8.57 8.70
CA ASP A 42 9.81 -9.33 7.77
C ASP A 42 9.40 -9.07 6.30
N TYR A 43 10.28 -9.38 5.35
CA TYR A 43 10.00 -9.25 3.91
C TYR A 43 8.81 -10.11 3.47
N SER A 44 8.59 -11.24 4.14
CA SER A 44 7.42 -12.10 3.94
C SER A 44 6.12 -11.35 4.21
N TYR A 45 6.09 -10.51 5.25
CA TYR A 45 4.93 -9.69 5.62
C TYR A 45 4.72 -8.55 4.61
N PHE A 46 5.80 -7.93 4.13
CA PHE A 46 5.72 -6.96 3.05
C PHE A 46 5.09 -7.55 1.78
N LEU A 47 5.56 -8.72 1.33
CA LEU A 47 5.03 -9.40 0.15
C LEU A 47 3.57 -9.81 0.33
N TYR A 48 3.19 -10.28 1.52
CA TYR A 48 1.81 -10.57 1.86
C TYR A 48 0.93 -9.34 1.67
N GLN A 49 1.30 -8.20 2.27
CA GLN A 49 0.50 -6.98 2.18
C GLN A 49 0.47 -6.36 0.78
N TRP A 50 1.59 -6.45 0.08
CA TRP A 50 1.70 -6.06 -1.32
C TRP A 50 0.74 -6.84 -2.22
N ALA A 51 0.58 -8.15 -1.99
CA ALA A 51 -0.33 -8.99 -2.77
C ALA A 51 -1.79 -8.54 -2.64
N PHE A 52 -2.23 -8.16 -1.43
CA PHE A 52 -3.58 -7.61 -1.24
C PHE A 52 -3.76 -6.24 -1.90
N ALA A 53 -2.75 -5.36 -1.83
CA ALA A 53 -2.79 -4.07 -2.50
C ALA A 53 -2.95 -4.24 -4.02
N ILE A 54 -2.23 -5.19 -4.62
CA ILE A 54 -2.37 -5.52 -6.05
C ILE A 54 -3.73 -6.13 -6.36
N ALA A 55 -4.25 -7.01 -5.51
CA ALA A 55 -5.58 -7.58 -5.72
C ALA A 55 -6.65 -6.47 -5.78
N ALA A 56 -6.58 -5.48 -4.88
CA ALA A 56 -7.46 -4.31 -4.90
C ALA A 56 -7.33 -3.47 -6.19
N ALA A 57 -6.10 -3.25 -6.66
CA ALA A 57 -5.85 -2.59 -7.94
C ALA A 57 -6.40 -3.40 -9.14
N GLY A 58 -6.27 -4.72 -9.11
CA GLY A 58 -6.76 -5.63 -10.15
C GLY A 58 -8.29 -5.61 -10.29
N ILE A 59 -9.02 -5.48 -9.17
CA ILE A 59 -10.49 -5.31 -9.21
C ILE A 59 -10.86 -4.04 -9.98
N THR A 60 -10.14 -2.94 -9.74
CA THR A 60 -10.41 -1.69 -10.45
C THR A 60 -9.95 -1.72 -11.91
N SER A 61 -8.94 -2.52 -12.24
CA SER A 61 -8.59 -2.83 -13.64
C SER A 61 -9.76 -3.40 -14.42
N GLY A 62 -10.43 -4.38 -13.80
CA GLY A 62 -11.47 -5.16 -14.46
C GLY A 62 -12.71 -4.35 -14.76
N SER A 63 -13.03 -3.36 -13.92
CA SER A 63 -14.20 -2.50 -14.11
C SER A 63 -14.03 -1.41 -15.16
N ILE A 64 -12.79 -1.12 -15.58
CA ILE A 64 -12.46 0.04 -16.41
C ILE A 64 -11.89 -0.36 -17.80
N ALA A 65 -11.77 -1.66 -18.08
CA ALA A 65 -11.00 -2.24 -19.17
C ALA A 65 -11.35 -1.76 -20.61
N GLU A 66 -12.52 -1.19 -20.87
CA GLU A 66 -13.01 -0.96 -22.24
C GLU A 66 -12.76 0.45 -22.83
N ARG A 67 -12.53 1.49 -22.02
CA ARG A 67 -12.52 2.89 -22.51
C ARG A 67 -11.41 3.79 -21.94
N THR A 68 -10.43 3.27 -21.21
CA THR A 68 -9.39 4.11 -20.60
C THR A 68 -8.06 4.15 -21.33
N GLN A 69 -7.47 5.34 -21.33
CA GLN A 69 -6.07 5.56 -21.66
C GLN A 69 -5.17 4.75 -20.69
N PHE A 70 -4.29 3.93 -21.26
CA PHE A 70 -3.36 3.07 -20.50
C PHE A 70 -2.52 3.86 -19.48
N VAL A 71 -2.10 5.08 -19.82
CA VAL A 71 -1.32 5.95 -18.92
C VAL A 71 -2.15 6.41 -17.72
N ALA A 72 -3.40 6.82 -17.94
CA ALA A 72 -4.30 7.23 -16.85
C ALA A 72 -4.56 6.06 -15.89
N TYR A 73 -4.69 4.85 -16.44
CA TYR A 73 -4.87 3.63 -15.68
C TYR A 73 -3.64 3.28 -14.81
N LEU A 74 -2.43 3.39 -15.36
CA LEU A 74 -1.19 3.17 -14.59
C LEU A 74 -1.04 4.17 -13.45
N ILE A 75 -1.32 5.46 -13.68
CA ILE A 75 -1.25 6.50 -12.64
C ILE A 75 -2.27 6.21 -11.54
N TYR A 76 -3.50 5.84 -11.91
CA TYR A 76 -4.53 5.46 -10.96
C TYR A 76 -4.12 4.26 -10.11
N SER A 77 -3.64 3.18 -10.74
CA SER A 77 -3.17 1.98 -10.03
C SER A 77 -2.04 2.32 -9.05
N SER A 78 -1.05 3.11 -9.49
CA SER A 78 0.06 3.57 -8.64
C SER A 78 -0.39 4.41 -7.45
N PHE A 79 -1.37 5.28 -7.64
CA PHE A 79 -1.93 6.09 -6.55
C PHE A 79 -2.74 5.25 -5.56
N LEU A 80 -3.53 4.30 -6.08
CA LEU A 80 -4.33 3.40 -5.27
C LEU A 80 -3.45 2.53 -4.37
N THR A 81 -2.43 1.86 -4.92
CA THR A 81 -1.54 1.00 -4.14
C THR A 81 -0.55 1.81 -3.30
N GLY A 82 -0.10 2.97 -3.78
CA GLY A 82 0.90 3.79 -3.08
C GLY A 82 0.34 4.62 -1.94
N PHE A 83 -0.96 4.96 -1.94
CA PHE A 83 -1.55 5.89 -0.98
C PHE A 83 -2.89 5.40 -0.42
N VAL A 84 -3.90 5.19 -1.27
CA VAL A 84 -5.28 4.94 -0.80
C VAL A 84 -5.39 3.64 -0.01
N TYR A 85 -4.95 2.52 -0.60
CA TYR A 85 -4.97 1.22 0.04
C TYR A 85 -4.16 1.15 1.35
N PRO A 86 -2.88 1.60 1.39
CA PRO A 86 -2.08 1.52 2.60
C PRO A 86 -2.58 2.43 3.73
N VAL A 87 -3.22 3.57 3.42
CA VAL A 87 -3.88 4.41 4.43
C VAL A 87 -5.06 3.68 5.07
N VAL A 88 -5.90 3.00 4.27
CA VAL A 88 -7.00 2.20 4.80
C VAL A 88 -6.47 1.01 5.61
N SER A 89 -5.44 0.33 5.10
CA SER A 89 -4.74 -0.74 5.82
C SER A 89 -4.22 -0.27 7.18
N HIS A 90 -3.67 0.94 7.26
CA HIS A 90 -3.22 1.53 8.52
C HIS A 90 -4.33 1.65 9.55
N TRP A 91 -5.54 2.05 9.13
CA TRP A 91 -6.65 2.26 10.05
C TRP A 91 -7.08 0.99 10.76
N PHE A 92 -7.07 -0.13 10.06
CA PHE A 92 -7.60 -1.41 10.56
C PHE A 92 -6.52 -2.36 11.05
N TRP A 93 -5.32 -2.33 10.47
CA TRP A 93 -4.28 -3.34 10.70
C TRP A 93 -3.01 -2.80 11.34
N SER A 94 -2.83 -1.48 11.45
CA SER A 94 -1.75 -0.92 12.26
C SER A 94 -2.15 -0.91 13.73
N GLY A 95 -1.21 -1.14 14.65
CA GLY A 95 -1.48 -1.08 16.09
C GLY A 95 -1.84 0.32 16.60
N ASP A 96 -1.44 1.37 15.88
CA ASP A 96 -1.81 2.76 16.17
C ASP A 96 -3.12 3.19 15.48
N GLY A 97 -3.73 2.32 14.67
CA GLY A 97 -4.86 2.64 13.80
C GLY A 97 -6.08 3.14 14.57
N TRP A 98 -6.76 4.17 14.06
CA TRP A 98 -7.96 4.69 14.74
C TRP A 98 -9.12 3.69 14.75
N ALA A 99 -9.16 2.77 13.79
CA ALA A 99 -10.15 1.71 13.69
C ALA A 99 -9.60 0.34 14.12
N SER A 100 -8.36 0.27 14.61
CA SER A 100 -7.79 -0.92 15.23
C SER A 100 -8.21 -0.95 16.71
N ALA A 101 -9.50 -1.20 16.94
CA ALA A 101 -10.06 -1.41 18.26
C ALA A 101 -10.38 -2.90 18.47
#